data_AF-A0A2A9GKT5-F1
#
_entry.id   AF-A0A2A9GKT5-F1
#
_cell.length_a   1.000
_cell.length_b   1.000
_cell.length_c   1.000
_cell.angle_alpha   90.00
_cell.angle_beta   90.00
_cell.angle_gamma   90.00
#
_symmetry.space_group_name_H-M   'P 1'
#
loop_
_entity.id
_entity.type
_entity.pdbx_description
1 polymer ?
#
loop_
_entity_poly.entity_id
_entity_poly.type
_entity_poly.pdbx_seq_one_letter_code
_entity_poly.pdbx_strand_id
1 'polypeptide(L)'
;MMEAVARRKAHWLFGAGSENTFSGKRRPQEDMVTSAVFGSIRLMYPNDRFKAIELVLGRDAVAASEFTPDNDIEVTLWEQLDGLEGRRHVEPDILLSSAGKTAIVEVKWHAPLSDRQLEQQVQAVGSEIVTAVIVLGDAGVEENVLDKPAFLRTWRSVSGDLKSWPKDTDTPLGRWAETMFYFLQETDMGRIFNGIAVPEDEGSVTYQFHMSD
;
A
#
# COMPACT_ATOMS: atom_id res chain seq x y z
N MET A 1 1.78 11.95 -3.16
CA MET A 1 0.68 12.94 -3.24
C MET A 1 0.69 13.75 -4.54
N MET A 2 1.81 14.38 -4.94
CA MET A 2 1.85 15.13 -6.22
C MET A 2 1.59 14.26 -7.46
N GLU A 3 2.00 12.98 -7.44
CA GLU A 3 1.73 12.06 -8.54
C GLU A 3 0.24 11.69 -8.64
N ALA A 4 -0.45 11.48 -7.51
CA ALA A 4 -1.91 11.31 -7.50
C ALA A 4 -2.65 12.56 -8.05
N VAL A 5 -2.14 13.75 -7.75
CA VAL A 5 -2.63 15.01 -8.31
C VAL A 5 -2.40 15.09 -9.82
N ALA A 6 -1.18 14.80 -10.27
CA ALA A 6 -0.80 14.85 -11.68
C ALA A 6 -1.61 13.85 -12.54
N ARG A 7 -1.90 12.66 -12.02
CA ARG A 7 -2.71 11.64 -12.70
C ARG A 7 -4.22 11.81 -12.51
N ARG A 8 -4.67 12.93 -11.92
CA ARG A 8 -6.09 13.19 -11.60
C ARG A 8 -6.74 12.15 -10.69
N LYS A 9 -5.95 11.36 -9.96
CA LYS A 9 -6.43 10.43 -8.93
C LYS A 9 -6.89 11.17 -7.68
N ALA A 10 -6.32 12.35 -7.42
CA ALA A 10 -6.69 13.20 -6.31
C ALA A 10 -7.82 14.21 -6.64
N HIS A 11 -8.87 13.82 -7.35
CA HIS A 11 -10.00 14.72 -7.66
C HIS A 11 -10.63 15.37 -6.40
N TRP A 12 -10.53 14.71 -5.24
CA TRP A 12 -10.98 15.22 -3.95
C TRP A 12 -10.12 16.36 -3.37
N LEU A 13 -8.82 16.44 -3.70
CA LEU A 13 -7.93 17.52 -3.26
C LEU A 13 -8.34 18.88 -3.87
N PHE A 14 -9.00 18.86 -5.02
CA PHE A 14 -9.52 20.06 -5.70
C PHE A 14 -11.02 20.30 -5.48
N GLY A 15 -11.75 19.29 -5.00
CA GLY A 15 -13.16 19.39 -4.59
C GLY A 15 -13.36 19.74 -3.12
N ALA A 16 -12.30 19.70 -2.32
CA ALA A 16 -12.30 20.22 -0.97
C ALA A 16 -12.32 21.76 -1.05
N GLY A 17 -13.52 22.34 -1.04
CA GLY A 17 -13.69 23.73 -0.64
C GLY A 17 -13.03 24.00 0.71
N SER A 18 -12.98 25.27 1.13
CA SER A 18 -12.42 25.68 2.42
C SER A 18 -12.88 24.75 3.55
N GLU A 19 -12.01 24.53 4.55
CA GLU A 19 -12.21 23.59 5.68
C GLU A 19 -13.62 23.64 6.30
N ASN A 20 -14.30 24.78 6.19
CA ASN A 20 -15.67 25.03 6.64
C ASN A 20 -16.79 24.27 5.89
N THR A 21 -16.50 23.52 4.83
CA THR A 21 -17.53 22.83 4.01
C THR A 21 -17.43 21.30 3.98
N PHE A 22 -16.40 20.71 4.62
CA PHE A 22 -16.22 19.26 4.63
C PHE A 22 -16.87 18.62 5.87
N SER A 23 -18.00 17.94 5.70
CA SER A 23 -18.64 17.11 6.73
C SER A 23 -18.33 15.62 6.52
N GLY A 24 -17.14 15.18 6.96
CA GLY A 24 -16.75 13.76 6.95
C GLY A 24 -15.52 13.49 7.81
N LYS A 25 -15.28 12.23 8.19
CA LYS A 25 -13.96 11.81 8.69
C LYS A 25 -12.98 11.89 7.52
N ARG A 26 -11.89 12.66 7.61
CA ARG A 26 -10.83 12.73 6.57
C ARG A 26 -10.16 11.34 6.49
N ARG A 27 -10.69 10.45 5.66
CA ARG A 27 -10.17 9.08 5.49
C ARG A 27 -9.11 9.10 4.38
N PRO A 28 -7.92 8.52 4.61
CA PRO A 28 -6.98 8.24 3.54
C PRO A 28 -7.67 7.45 2.44
N GLN A 29 -7.67 7.97 1.21
CA GLN A 29 -8.11 7.21 0.05
C GLN A 29 -6.98 6.29 -0.42
N GLU A 30 -7.33 5.14 -1.01
CA GLU A 30 -6.39 4.15 -1.59
C GLU A 30 -5.28 4.85 -2.39
N ASP A 31 -5.66 5.77 -3.29
CA ASP A 31 -4.74 6.54 -4.11
C ASP A 31 -3.71 7.38 -3.32
N MET A 32 -4.09 7.91 -2.16
CA MET A 32 -3.20 8.71 -1.33
C MET A 32 -2.13 7.82 -0.70
N VAL A 33 -2.51 6.64 -0.20
CA VAL A 33 -1.57 5.70 0.39
C VAL A 33 -0.66 5.10 -0.68
N THR A 34 -1.22 4.71 -1.82
CA THR A 34 -0.46 4.26 -3.01
C THR A 34 0.60 5.31 -3.39
N SER A 35 0.21 6.58 -3.51
CA SER A 35 1.14 7.64 -3.89
C SER A 35 2.14 8.00 -2.78
N ALA A 36 1.77 7.90 -1.51
CA ALA A 36 2.67 8.19 -0.40
C ALA A 36 3.76 7.13 -0.28
N VAL A 37 3.36 5.85 -0.30
CA VAL A 37 4.26 4.71 -0.13
C VAL A 37 5.04 4.46 -1.42
N PHE A 38 4.37 4.09 -2.52
CA PHE A 38 5.06 3.69 -3.75
C PHE A 38 5.64 4.87 -4.52
N GLY A 39 4.99 6.02 -4.46
CA GLY A 39 5.54 7.25 -5.06
C GLY A 39 6.85 7.70 -4.40
N SER A 40 7.03 7.45 -3.11
CA SER A 40 8.32 7.74 -2.44
C SER A 40 9.37 6.65 -2.69
N ILE A 41 8.98 5.37 -2.73
CA ILE A 41 9.85 4.24 -3.09
C ILE A 41 10.46 4.44 -4.49
N ARG A 42 9.66 4.89 -5.46
CA ARG A 42 10.10 5.16 -6.83
C ARG A 42 11.30 6.12 -6.91
N LEU A 43 11.44 7.03 -5.94
CA LEU A 43 12.49 8.05 -5.91
C LEU A 43 13.76 7.59 -5.18
N MET A 44 13.79 6.36 -4.66
CA MET A 44 14.93 5.83 -3.93
C MET A 44 16.04 5.33 -4.86
N TYR A 45 17.25 5.25 -4.31
CA TYR A 45 18.35 4.49 -4.93
C TYR A 45 17.99 3.00 -5.03
N PRO A 46 18.52 2.26 -6.03
CA PRO A 46 18.10 0.87 -6.30
C PRO A 46 18.12 -0.07 -5.09
N ASN A 47 19.18 -0.04 -4.28
CA ASN A 47 19.29 -0.88 -3.08
C ASN A 47 18.24 -0.53 -2.01
N ASP A 48 18.02 0.76 -1.77
CA ASP A 48 17.00 1.24 -0.83
C ASP A 48 15.60 0.90 -1.34
N ARG A 49 15.37 1.04 -2.65
CA ARG A 49 14.12 0.70 -3.31
C ARG A 49 13.79 -0.78 -3.16
N PHE A 50 14.75 -1.66 -3.42
CA PHE A 50 14.59 -3.10 -3.24
C PHE A 50 14.17 -3.42 -1.79
N LYS A 51 14.85 -2.83 -0.81
CA LYS A 51 14.54 -3.05 0.61
C LYS A 51 13.21 -2.44 1.05
N ALA A 52 12.84 -1.27 0.54
CA ALA A 52 11.53 -0.69 0.80
C ALA A 52 10.40 -1.54 0.20
N ILE A 53 10.58 -2.09 -1.00
CA ILE A 53 9.63 -3.03 -1.63
C ILE A 53 9.53 -4.32 -0.80
N GLU A 54 10.67 -4.89 -0.36
CA GLU A 54 10.69 -6.06 0.54
C GLU A 54 9.94 -5.79 1.86
N LEU A 55 10.07 -4.60 2.44
CA LEU A 55 9.33 -4.20 3.63
C LEU A 55 7.83 -4.03 3.39
N VAL A 56 7.43 -3.56 2.20
CA VAL A 56 6.01 -3.31 1.90
C VAL A 56 5.30 -4.59 1.46
N LEU A 57 5.95 -5.45 0.67
CA LEU A 57 5.33 -6.67 0.13
C LEU A 57 5.59 -7.92 0.98
N GLY A 58 6.65 -7.91 1.79
CA GLY A 58 7.11 -9.09 2.51
C GLY A 58 8.05 -9.96 1.67
N ARG A 59 8.89 -10.72 2.37
CA ARG A 59 9.95 -11.52 1.76
C ARG A 59 9.42 -12.59 0.82
N ASP A 60 8.33 -13.26 1.18
CA ASP A 60 7.76 -14.35 0.38
C ASP A 60 7.23 -13.84 -0.97
N ALA A 61 6.53 -12.70 -0.95
CA ALA A 61 6.04 -12.07 -2.18
C ALA A 61 7.18 -11.56 -3.07
N VAL A 62 8.24 -10.97 -2.49
CA VAL A 62 9.42 -10.54 -3.25
C VAL A 62 10.16 -11.74 -3.85
N ALA A 63 10.31 -12.83 -3.10
CA ALA A 63 10.92 -14.06 -3.59
C ALA A 63 10.11 -14.66 -4.74
N ALA A 64 8.79 -14.73 -4.62
CA ALA A 64 7.90 -15.20 -5.68
C ALA A 64 7.89 -14.29 -6.92
N SER A 65 8.16 -12.99 -6.73
CA SER A 65 8.30 -12.03 -7.83
C SER A 65 9.59 -12.24 -8.64
N GLU A 66 10.50 -13.09 -8.18
CA GLU A 66 11.84 -13.33 -8.74
C GLU A 66 12.74 -12.09 -8.77
N PHE A 67 12.47 -11.10 -7.91
CA PHE A 67 13.29 -9.90 -7.84
C PHE A 67 14.58 -10.16 -7.07
N THR A 68 15.69 -9.62 -7.57
CA THR A 68 17.00 -9.69 -6.91
C THR A 68 17.54 -8.30 -6.65
N PRO A 69 18.38 -8.10 -5.63
CA PRO A 69 19.00 -6.80 -5.36
C PRO A 69 19.97 -6.34 -6.46
N ASP A 70 20.38 -7.25 -7.36
CA ASP A 70 21.29 -6.95 -8.46
C ASP A 70 20.61 -6.21 -9.62
N ASN A 71 19.28 -6.24 -9.69
CA ASN A 71 18.50 -5.58 -10.72
C ASN A 71 17.61 -4.51 -10.08
N ASP A 72 17.62 -3.30 -10.64
CA ASP A 72 16.71 -2.26 -10.16
C ASP A 72 15.25 -2.67 -10.42
N ILE A 73 14.35 -2.19 -9.57
CA ILE A 73 12.90 -2.42 -9.69
C ILE A 73 12.26 -1.12 -10.17
N GLU A 74 11.70 -1.13 -11.37
CA GLU A 74 10.87 -0.04 -11.85
C GLU A 74 9.52 -0.05 -11.12
N VAL A 75 9.07 1.13 -10.67
CA VAL A 75 7.79 1.31 -9.98
C VAL A 75 6.91 2.19 -10.85
N THR A 76 5.88 1.59 -11.45
CA THR A 76 4.92 2.29 -12.31
C THR A 76 3.57 2.37 -11.62
N LEU A 77 3.06 3.58 -11.40
CA LEU A 77 1.76 3.82 -10.77
C LEU A 77 0.68 4.03 -11.82
N TRP A 78 -0.46 3.36 -11.68
CA TRP A 78 -1.66 3.54 -12.51
C TRP A 78 -1.35 3.54 -14.02
N GLU A 79 -0.68 2.50 -14.48
CA GLU A 79 -0.45 2.32 -15.92
C GLU A 79 -1.77 1.96 -16.61
N GLN A 80 -2.10 2.71 -17.66
CA GLN A 80 -3.27 2.41 -18.49
C GLN A 80 -2.88 1.38 -19.54
N LEU A 81 -3.20 0.13 -19.23
CA LEU A 81 -3.05 -0.99 -20.15
C LEU A 81 -4.27 -1.08 -21.06
N ASP A 82 -4.05 -1.67 -22.23
CA ASP A 82 -5.14 -1.95 -23.15
C ASP A 82 -6.21 -2.80 -22.49
N GLY A 83 -7.47 -2.41 -22.72
CA GLY A 83 -8.62 -3.11 -22.18
C GLY A 83 -8.82 -4.47 -22.83
N LEU A 84 -9.25 -5.43 -22.02
CA LEU A 84 -9.72 -6.73 -22.47
C LEU A 84 -11.22 -6.67 -22.82
N GLU A 85 -11.76 -7.76 -23.36
CA GLU A 85 -13.17 -7.83 -23.79
C GLU A 85 -14.13 -7.28 -22.72
N GLY A 86 -14.87 -6.22 -23.07
CA GLY A 86 -15.82 -5.54 -22.19
C GLY A 86 -15.28 -4.38 -21.35
N ARG A 87 -14.00 -4.00 -21.46
CA ARG A 87 -13.43 -2.83 -20.77
C ARG A 87 -12.52 -2.04 -21.71
N ARG A 88 -12.48 -0.71 -21.56
CA ARG A 88 -11.65 0.17 -22.41
C ARG A 88 -10.17 0.17 -22.02
N HIS A 89 -9.89 0.03 -20.73
CA HIS A 89 -8.54 -0.05 -20.17
C HIS A 89 -8.58 -0.89 -18.89
N VAL A 90 -7.43 -1.48 -18.56
CA VAL A 90 -7.16 -2.08 -17.25
C VAL A 90 -6.06 -1.23 -16.59
N GLU A 91 -6.25 -0.90 -15.32
CA GLU A 91 -5.33 -0.01 -14.61
C GLU A 91 -5.01 -0.61 -13.24
N PRO A 92 -3.89 -1.33 -13.09
CA PRO A 92 -3.37 -1.75 -11.80
C PRO A 92 -2.90 -0.54 -10.98
N ASP A 93 -3.01 -0.61 -9.65
CA ASP A 93 -2.50 0.47 -8.80
C ASP A 93 -0.98 0.65 -8.95
N ILE A 94 -0.24 -0.45 -8.90
CA ILE A 94 1.21 -0.48 -9.09
C ILE A 94 1.62 -1.69 -9.93
N LEU A 95 2.53 -1.45 -10.86
CA LEU A 95 3.36 -2.47 -11.51
C LEU A 95 4.80 -2.31 -11.02
N LEU A 96 5.37 -3.44 -10.59
CA LEU A 96 6.78 -3.54 -10.22
C LEU A 96 7.47 -4.39 -11.26
N SER A 97 8.48 -3.87 -11.94
CA SER A 97 9.15 -4.59 -13.03
C SER A 97 10.65 -4.64 -12.84
N SER A 98 11.24 -5.82 -13.03
CA SER A 98 12.69 -6.02 -12.95
C SER A 98 13.11 -7.21 -13.82
N ALA A 99 14.17 -7.05 -14.62
CA ALA A 99 14.73 -8.10 -15.47
C ALA A 99 13.70 -8.87 -16.34
N GLY A 100 12.68 -8.18 -16.86
CA GLY A 100 11.61 -8.77 -17.68
C GLY A 100 10.54 -9.53 -16.90
N LYS A 101 10.55 -9.45 -15.57
CA LYS A 101 9.52 -9.97 -14.66
C LYS A 101 8.68 -8.83 -14.12
N THR A 102 7.39 -9.08 -13.90
CA THR A 102 6.47 -8.09 -13.36
C THR A 102 5.66 -8.67 -12.20
N ALA A 103 5.59 -7.93 -11.09
CA ALA A 103 4.64 -8.17 -10.02
C ALA A 103 3.55 -7.11 -10.07
N ILE A 104 2.30 -7.54 -9.90
CA ILE A 104 1.14 -6.65 -9.84
C ILE A 104 0.83 -6.39 -8.37
N VAL A 105 0.71 -5.13 -7.97
CA VAL A 105 0.28 -4.78 -6.61
C VAL A 105 -1.00 -3.97 -6.67
N GLU A 106 -2.03 -4.47 -6.01
CA GLU A 106 -3.34 -3.83 -5.87
C GLU A 106 -3.52 -3.37 -4.42
N VAL A 107 -3.90 -2.11 -4.22
CA VAL A 107 -4.13 -1.54 -2.89
C VAL A 107 -5.61 -1.56 -2.58
N LYS A 108 -5.99 -2.23 -1.50
CA LYS A 108 -7.36 -2.26 -0.98
C LYS A 108 -7.42 -1.74 0.44
N TRP A 109 -8.15 -0.66 0.64
CA TRP A 109 -8.33 -0.05 1.95
C TRP A 109 -9.63 -0.52 2.60
N HIS A 110 -10.75 -0.42 1.89
CA HIS A 110 -12.08 -0.78 2.43
C HIS A 110 -13.00 -1.49 1.43
N ALA A 111 -12.62 -1.52 0.14
CA ALA A 111 -13.45 -2.12 -0.89
C ALA A 111 -13.14 -3.62 -1.03
N PRO A 112 -14.15 -4.45 -1.32
CA PRO A 112 -13.91 -5.82 -1.73
C PRO A 112 -13.13 -5.83 -3.05
N LEU A 113 -12.29 -6.84 -3.21
CA LEU A 113 -11.60 -7.12 -4.46
C LEU A 113 -12.42 -8.10 -5.30
N SER A 114 -12.43 -7.92 -6.61
CA SER A 114 -13.02 -8.88 -7.54
C SER A 114 -11.92 -9.72 -8.16
N ASP A 115 -12.02 -11.05 -8.07
CA ASP A 115 -11.02 -11.95 -8.68
C ASP A 115 -10.89 -11.70 -10.18
N ARG A 116 -12.02 -11.46 -10.85
CA ARG A 116 -12.06 -11.06 -12.26
C ARG A 116 -11.25 -9.79 -12.55
N GLN A 117 -11.17 -8.84 -11.61
CA GLN A 117 -10.33 -7.65 -11.78
C GLN A 117 -8.86 -8.06 -11.84
N LEU A 118 -8.42 -8.94 -10.94
CA LEU A 118 -7.03 -9.41 -10.89
C LEU A 118 -6.67 -10.25 -12.12
N GLU A 119 -7.57 -11.16 -12.54
CA GLU A 119 -7.40 -11.94 -13.77
C GLU A 119 -7.21 -11.04 -15.00
N GLN A 120 -8.01 -9.97 -15.10
CA GLN A 120 -7.89 -9.00 -16.17
C GLN A 120 -6.57 -8.23 -16.12
N GLN A 121 -6.06 -7.89 -14.93
CA GLN A 121 -4.76 -7.25 -14.78
C GLN A 121 -3.62 -8.18 -15.23
N VAL A 122 -3.64 -9.46 -14.81
CA VAL A 122 -2.65 -10.44 -15.24
C VAL A 122 -2.66 -10.61 -16.77
N GLN A 123 -3.85 -10.72 -17.37
CA GLN A 123 -3.99 -10.84 -18.83
C GLN A 123 -3.53 -9.59 -19.58
N ALA A 124 -3.85 -8.40 -19.08
CA ALA A 124 -3.50 -7.14 -19.73
C ALA A 124 -1.99 -6.83 -19.67
N VAL A 125 -1.32 -7.26 -18.59
CA VAL A 125 0.15 -7.13 -18.45
C VAL A 125 0.88 -8.15 -19.33
N GLY A 126 0.33 -9.37 -19.44
CA GLY A 126 0.97 -10.50 -20.10
C GLY A 126 1.29 -11.59 -19.08
N SER A 127 0.55 -12.70 -19.14
CA SER A 127 0.64 -13.77 -18.15
C SER A 127 2.02 -14.46 -18.14
N GLU A 128 2.79 -14.35 -19.21
CA GLU A 128 4.14 -14.89 -19.32
C GLU A 128 5.20 -14.08 -18.53
N ILE A 129 4.99 -12.78 -18.35
CA ILE A 129 5.91 -11.91 -17.61
C ILE A 129 5.49 -11.70 -16.16
N VAL A 130 4.21 -11.89 -15.84
CA VAL A 130 3.71 -11.77 -14.47
C VAL A 130 4.19 -12.95 -13.62
N THR A 131 4.84 -12.64 -12.50
CA THR A 131 5.40 -13.62 -11.56
C THR A 131 4.61 -13.71 -10.25
N ALA A 132 4.01 -12.61 -9.79
CA ALA A 132 3.20 -12.59 -8.58
C ALA A 132 2.12 -11.50 -8.61
N VAL A 133 1.05 -11.74 -7.85
CA VAL A 133 0.00 -10.75 -7.55
C VAL A 133 0.00 -10.48 -6.06
N ILE A 134 0.01 -9.21 -5.65
CA ILE A 134 0.02 -8.82 -4.25
C ILE A 134 -1.17 -7.90 -3.98
N VAL A 135 -1.96 -8.25 -2.97
CA VAL A 135 -3.07 -7.43 -2.49
C VAL A 135 -2.67 -6.81 -1.16
N LEU A 136 -2.52 -5.49 -1.14
CA LEU A 136 -2.24 -4.71 0.05
C LEU A 136 -3.53 -4.22 0.70
N GLY A 137 -4.05 -5.00 1.64
CA GLY A 137 -5.33 -4.74 2.28
C GLY A 137 -5.80 -5.86 3.19
N ASP A 138 -7.04 -5.73 3.66
CA ASP A 138 -7.75 -6.78 4.42
C ASP A 138 -8.71 -7.58 3.52
N ALA A 139 -8.82 -7.23 2.23
CA ALA A 139 -9.66 -7.96 1.27
C ALA A 139 -9.00 -9.30 0.92
N GLY A 140 -9.70 -10.40 1.17
CA GLY A 140 -9.22 -11.73 0.81
C GLY A 140 -8.92 -11.84 -0.69
N VAL A 141 -7.88 -12.60 -1.02
CA VAL A 141 -7.53 -13.01 -2.38
C VAL A 141 -7.33 -14.53 -2.37
N GLU A 142 -7.68 -15.19 -3.46
CA GLU A 142 -7.32 -16.60 -3.65
C GLU A 142 -5.80 -16.78 -3.61
N GLU A 143 -5.33 -17.99 -3.32
CA GLU A 143 -3.90 -18.30 -3.28
C GLU A 143 -3.22 -18.13 -4.65
N ASN A 144 -4.01 -18.18 -5.74
CA ASN A 144 -3.52 -17.98 -7.09
C ASN A 144 -4.50 -17.14 -7.94
N VAL A 145 -3.96 -16.39 -8.90
CA VAL A 145 -4.71 -15.68 -9.94
C VAL A 145 -4.15 -16.11 -11.30
N LEU A 146 -4.93 -16.83 -12.11
CA LEU A 146 -4.48 -17.39 -13.39
C LEU A 146 -3.11 -18.10 -13.29
N ASP A 147 -3.00 -19.04 -12.34
CA ASP A 147 -1.79 -19.81 -12.04
C ASP A 147 -0.60 -18.98 -11.51
N LYS A 148 -0.81 -17.72 -11.13
CA LYS A 148 0.20 -16.87 -10.50
C LYS A 148 0.00 -16.85 -8.98
N PRO A 149 1.06 -17.02 -8.18
CA PRO A 149 0.94 -16.94 -6.74
C PRO A 149 0.42 -15.57 -6.34
N ALA A 150 -0.61 -15.56 -5.49
CA ALA A 150 -1.23 -14.36 -4.97
C ALA A 150 -1.03 -14.25 -3.47
N PHE A 151 -0.65 -13.05 -3.02
CA PHE A 151 -0.29 -12.78 -1.64
C PHE A 151 -1.20 -11.71 -1.04
N LEU A 152 -1.78 -12.01 0.11
CA LEU A 152 -2.44 -11.01 0.94
C LEU A 152 -1.45 -10.44 1.94
N ARG A 153 -1.37 -9.10 2.01
CA ARG A 153 -0.59 -8.43 3.04
C ARG A 153 -1.32 -7.20 3.57
N THR A 154 -1.54 -7.18 4.89
CA THR A 154 -2.30 -6.10 5.52
C THR A 154 -1.42 -4.87 5.78
N TRP A 155 -2.04 -3.69 5.79
CA TRP A 155 -1.36 -2.45 6.19
C TRP A 155 -0.89 -2.48 7.65
N ARG A 156 -1.53 -3.28 8.51
CA ARG A 156 -1.06 -3.51 9.90
C ARG A 156 0.23 -4.31 9.92
N SER A 157 0.36 -5.32 9.07
CA SER A 157 1.60 -6.10 8.91
C SER A 157 2.74 -5.20 8.44
N VAL A 158 2.47 -4.35 7.42
CA VAL A 158 3.45 -3.36 6.94
C VAL A 158 3.88 -2.41 8.07
N SER A 159 2.94 -1.84 8.81
CA SER A 159 3.24 -1.01 9.98
C SER A 159 4.06 -1.74 11.05
N GLY A 160 3.81 -3.04 11.25
CA GLY A 160 4.52 -3.85 12.24
C GLY A 160 5.99 -4.05 11.85
N ASP A 161 6.23 -4.31 10.57
CA ASP A 161 7.57 -4.46 10.02
C ASP A 161 8.33 -3.13 10.04
N LEU A 162 7.67 -2.01 9.69
CA LEU A 162 8.25 -0.67 9.77
C LEU A 162 8.57 -0.26 11.21
N LYS A 163 7.70 -0.60 12.19
CA LYS A 163 7.94 -0.36 13.62
C LYS A 163 9.17 -1.12 14.13
N SER A 164 9.38 -2.32 13.59
CA SER A 164 10.46 -3.23 13.99
C SER A 164 11.75 -2.99 13.20
N TRP A 165 11.72 -2.11 12.20
CA TRP A 165 12.89 -1.75 11.41
C TRP A 165 13.95 -1.08 12.30
N PRO A 166 15.25 -1.39 12.12
CA PRO A 166 16.31 -0.72 12.85
C PRO A 166 16.17 0.79 12.75
N LYS A 167 16.19 1.48 13.90
CA LYS A 167 16.06 2.95 14.00
C LYS A 167 17.36 3.66 13.59
N ASP A 168 17.93 3.25 12.48
CA ASP A 168 19.07 3.92 11.85
C ASP A 168 18.55 5.00 10.90
N THR A 169 18.10 6.10 11.51
CA THR A 169 17.55 7.28 10.81
C THR A 169 18.64 8.14 10.15
N ASP A 170 19.91 7.73 10.24
CA ASP A 170 21.00 8.38 9.50
C ASP A 170 20.96 7.99 8.01
N THR A 171 20.36 6.85 7.69
CA THR A 171 20.17 6.37 6.31
C THR A 171 18.89 6.91 5.65
N PRO A 172 18.86 7.10 4.31
CA PRO A 172 17.63 7.45 3.59
C PRO A 172 16.49 6.45 3.79
N LEU A 173 16.79 5.14 3.72
CA LEU A 173 15.82 4.08 3.95
C LEU A 173 15.27 4.10 5.39
N GLY A 174 16.13 4.33 6.40
CA GLY A 174 15.69 4.42 7.79
C GLY A 174 14.76 5.61 8.04
N ARG A 175 15.08 6.80 7.49
CA ARG A 175 14.18 7.96 7.54
C ARG A 175 12.85 7.69 6.86
N TRP A 176 12.89 7.03 5.70
CA TRP A 176 11.68 6.65 4.99
C TRP A 176 10.83 5.68 5.81
N ALA A 177 11.45 4.64 6.39
CA ALA A 177 10.74 3.63 7.17
C ALA A 177 10.05 4.25 8.40
N GLU A 178 10.75 5.15 9.10
CA GLU A 178 10.18 5.92 10.21
C GLU A 178 9.03 6.82 9.75
N THR A 179 9.22 7.57 8.66
CA THR A 179 8.19 8.46 8.10
C THR A 179 6.94 7.67 7.70
N MET A 180 7.10 6.53 7.03
CA MET A 180 5.98 5.68 6.62
C MET A 180 5.30 5.02 7.81
N PHE A 181 6.04 4.63 8.85
CA PHE A 181 5.45 4.15 10.09
C PHE A 181 4.51 5.20 10.69
N TYR A 182 5.00 6.43 10.89
CA TYR A 182 4.18 7.51 11.45
C TYR A 182 2.99 7.85 10.55
N PHE A 183 3.20 7.93 9.23
CA PHE A 183 2.13 8.12 8.28
C PHE A 183 1.03 7.06 8.43
N LEU A 184 1.39 5.76 8.50
CA LEU A 184 0.43 4.68 8.63
C LEU A 184 -0.26 4.67 10.01
N GLN A 185 0.37 5.14 11.08
CA GLN A 185 -0.28 5.29 12.39
C GLN A 185 -1.42 6.33 12.40
N GLU A 186 -1.35 7.32 11.51
CA GLU A 186 -2.41 8.31 11.30
C GLU A 186 -3.58 7.75 10.47
N THR A 187 -3.50 6.50 10.00
CA THR A 187 -4.54 5.83 9.23
C THR A 187 -5.24 4.75 10.04
N ASP A 188 -6.49 4.44 9.72
CA ASP A 188 -7.28 3.43 10.43
C ASP A 188 -6.85 1.98 10.13
N MET A 189 -6.41 1.69 8.90
CA MET A 189 -5.92 0.36 8.51
C MET A 189 -4.45 0.12 8.88
N GLY A 190 -3.64 1.18 8.98
CA GLY A 190 -2.22 1.07 9.35
C GLY A 190 -1.94 1.19 10.85
N ARG A 191 -2.88 1.73 11.64
CA ARG A 191 -2.67 1.93 13.08
C ARG A 191 -2.52 0.61 13.82
N ILE A 192 -1.49 0.55 14.66
CA ILE A 192 -1.27 -0.55 15.61
C ILE A 192 -1.63 -0.02 17.00
N PHE A 193 -2.61 -0.64 17.64
CA PHE A 193 -2.97 -0.29 19.01
C PHE A 193 -1.86 -0.73 19.96
N ASN A 194 -1.20 0.22 20.62
CA ASN A 194 -0.11 -0.04 21.57
C ASN A 194 -0.61 -0.17 23.04
N GLY A 195 -1.92 -0.35 23.25
CA GLY A 195 -2.53 -0.28 24.58
C GLY A 195 -3.09 1.11 24.89
N ILE A 196 -3.84 1.20 25.99
CA ILE A 196 -4.17 2.48 26.63
C ILE A 196 -2.87 2.97 27.30
N ALA A 197 -2.46 4.21 27.07
CA ALA A 197 -1.33 4.78 27.79
C ALA A 197 -1.57 4.64 29.29
N VAL A 198 -0.61 4.06 30.02
CA VAL A 198 -0.71 4.01 31.48
C VAL A 198 -0.77 5.47 31.96
N PRO A 199 -1.85 5.89 32.65
CA PRO A 199 -1.94 7.24 33.17
C PRO A 199 -0.72 7.52 34.04
N GLU A 200 -0.13 8.71 33.93
CA GLU A 200 1.01 9.11 34.76
C GLU A 200 0.67 9.12 36.26
N ASP A 201 -0.63 9.10 36.60
CA ASP A 201 -1.14 9.07 37.95
C ASP A 201 -2.28 8.02 38.07
N GLU A 202 -1.96 6.85 38.64
CA GLU A 202 -2.93 5.78 38.89
C GLU A 202 -4.03 6.20 39.87
N GLY A 203 -3.84 7.31 40.60
CA GLY A 203 -4.80 7.81 41.60
C GLY A 203 -5.96 8.66 41.04
N SER A 204 -5.91 9.13 39.79
CA SER A 204 -6.87 10.13 39.28
C SER A 204 -7.83 9.62 38.22
N VAL A 205 -7.75 8.35 37.79
CA VAL A 205 -8.59 7.84 36.70
C VAL A 205 -9.87 7.21 37.24
N THR A 206 -10.95 8.00 37.25
CA THR A 206 -12.30 7.50 37.54
C THR A 206 -13.02 7.20 36.23
N TYR A 207 -13.34 5.94 35.96
CA TYR A 207 -14.17 5.55 34.81
C TYR A 207 -15.65 5.75 35.16
N GLN A 208 -16.31 6.73 34.52
CA GLN A 208 -17.75 6.90 34.63
C GLN A 208 -18.46 6.20 33.47
N PHE A 209 -19.14 5.09 33.76
CA PHE A 209 -20.06 4.46 32.82
C PHE A 209 -21.46 5.05 33.05
N HIS A 210 -21.97 5.80 32.07
CA HIS A 210 -23.37 6.22 32.09
C HIS A 210 -24.21 5.07 31.54
N MET A 211 -24.93 4.40 32.42
CA MET A 211 -26.04 3.52 32.03
C MET A 211 -27.18 4.44 31.59
N SER A 212 -27.61 4.30 30.33
CA SER A 212 -28.82 4.96 29.84
C SER A 212 -29.98 4.02 30.09
N ASP A 213 -30.96 4.46 30.89
CA ASP A 213 -32.24 3.77 31.09
C ASP A 213 -33.13 3.83 29.84
#